data_AF-W2YVI1-F1
#
_entry.id   AF-W2YVI1-F1
#
_cell.length_a   1.000
_cell.length_b   1.000
_cell.length_c   1.000
_cell.angle_alpha   90.00
_cell.angle_beta   90.00
_cell.angle_gamma   90.00
#
_symmetry.space_group_name_H-M   'P 1'
#
loop_
_entity.id
_entity.type
_entity.pdbx_description
1 polymer ?
#
loop_
_entity_poly.entity_id
_entity_poly.type
_entity_poly.pdbx_seq_one_letter_code
_entity_poly.pdbx_strand_id
1 'polypeptide(L)'
;MSETAAYSTRFLRTIDPDAVEERAPVVDTLKALVTSSEVTPDKLRNWLSEGKSADSVFTRMHLAKTKDMLLKRPQFRSWVQYADDLSKASKKEMLVISTLTAQYGDDALYKLIESAKLDPKIKTLANRLEREQMQYWVAVRKSPDDVFRIYKLDEAKQTVLSTPKFVNWVKHVDDLNAKHPEQPVTTIPTLKKYFNIDDEGLLSLISVGKQSERTKSIASKVEDDLLQIWGNSKKTPDAVLDEMRIDKMNIPLLENSLFTTWAKYVSIFNAKYPNEKRTMIEILTRKFGDQYITHILYKAKSIDTTKTMATQLESAQLTMWRSNDKSVDDVFDLLWLRRRDHDFCSRNSPPILNACVSYLNVIATESPTMLPILLSNLKTTFDDRLLLQFLEAAKPFRSLERAVVKLETEKIRAIFERREQPKEAFRLLGLDGKGNTILSNPLFKEWMDYVKIFNRENPNKQESWFYPLRIHYGWYGVKKIIKTAMNNPNTVKIGKQVEIAMLKQWLEANHNPSEKETMIDILSSKYFDVNLLAIINAAKKDQITKMLATELEDALVMKWVAKNENPAQLLEKLRGIENADELVKRYTDLARSKRM
;
A
#
# COMPACT_ATOMS: atom_id res chain seq x y z
N MET A 1 9.95 -65.83 -43.71
CA MET A 1 10.07 -66.94 -44.66
C MET A 1 10.33 -66.33 -46.02
N SER A 2 11.40 -66.56 -46.75
CA SER A 2 12.65 -67.30 -46.62
C SER A 2 13.54 -66.72 -47.76
N GLU A 3 14.82 -66.45 -47.54
CA GLU A 3 15.95 -67.16 -48.20
C GLU A 3 16.00 -67.00 -49.75
N THR A 4 17.10 -66.80 -50.46
CA THR A 4 18.55 -66.79 -50.23
C THR A 4 19.16 -66.34 -51.58
N ALA A 5 20.05 -65.35 -51.57
CA ALA A 5 21.47 -65.48 -51.97
C ALA A 5 21.77 -66.52 -53.06
N ALA A 6 22.01 -66.05 -54.29
CA ALA A 6 22.59 -66.83 -55.37
C ALA A 6 24.13 -66.72 -55.37
N TYR A 7 24.73 -67.89 -55.50
CA TYR A 7 26.15 -68.23 -55.53
C TYR A 7 26.93 -67.60 -56.70
N SER A 8 28.23 -67.40 -56.49
CA SER A 8 29.21 -67.85 -57.49
C SER A 8 30.55 -68.20 -56.88
N THR A 9 31.07 -69.31 -57.40
CA THR A 9 32.09 -70.19 -56.86
C THR A 9 33.46 -69.86 -57.45
N ARG A 10 34.50 -69.98 -56.60
CA ARG A 10 35.94 -69.96 -56.91
C ARG A 10 36.38 -71.03 -57.92
N PHE A 11 37.35 -70.71 -58.76
CA PHE A 11 38.53 -71.51 -59.20
C PHE A 11 39.48 -70.50 -59.91
N LEU A 12 40.81 -70.49 -59.92
CA LEU A 12 41.92 -71.22 -59.30
C LEU A 12 43.16 -70.30 -59.43
N ARG A 13 44.11 -70.41 -58.50
CA ARG A 13 45.42 -69.74 -58.54
C ARG A 13 46.26 -70.24 -59.72
N THR A 14 46.96 -69.34 -60.39
CA THR A 14 48.31 -69.59 -60.92
C THR A 14 49.29 -68.76 -60.10
N ILE A 15 50.22 -69.47 -59.47
CA ILE A 15 51.30 -68.98 -58.62
C ILE A 15 52.46 -68.63 -59.55
N ASP A 16 52.91 -67.39 -59.52
CA ASP A 16 54.20 -66.95 -60.06
C ASP A 16 55.23 -67.04 -58.91
N PRO A 17 56.29 -67.86 -58.99
CA PRO A 17 57.17 -68.13 -57.86
C PRO A 17 58.39 -67.20 -57.81
N ASP A 18 58.22 -65.89 -58.01
CA ASP A 18 59.32 -64.91 -57.85
C ASP A 18 58.86 -63.51 -57.37
N ALA A 19 57.87 -63.45 -56.47
CA ALA A 19 57.53 -62.21 -55.77
C ALA A 19 57.99 -62.30 -54.30
N VAL A 20 59.11 -61.63 -54.02
CA VAL A 20 59.72 -61.49 -52.71
C VAL A 20 58.70 -60.93 -51.71
N GLU A 21 58.54 -61.68 -50.63
CA GLU A 21 57.69 -61.40 -49.47
C GLU A 21 58.20 -60.16 -48.71
N GLU A 22 57.60 -58.98 -48.95
CA GLU A 22 57.81 -57.80 -48.10
C GLU A 22 56.57 -57.61 -47.21
N ARG A 23 56.56 -58.31 -46.07
CA ARG A 23 55.61 -58.07 -44.97
C ARG A 23 55.89 -56.69 -44.36
N ALA A 24 55.22 -55.65 -44.84
CA ALA A 24 55.12 -54.40 -44.10
C ALA A 24 54.29 -54.63 -42.81
N PRO A 25 54.76 -54.18 -41.63
CA PRO A 25 54.19 -54.59 -40.37
C PRO A 25 52.88 -53.83 -40.06
N VAL A 26 51.89 -54.56 -39.53
CA VAL A 26 50.66 -54.04 -38.90
C VAL A 26 50.96 -53.02 -37.76
N VAL A 27 52.22 -52.89 -37.36
CA VAL A 27 52.73 -51.89 -36.43
C VAL A 27 52.73 -50.47 -37.03
N ASP A 28 52.91 -50.30 -38.35
CA ASP A 28 52.97 -48.96 -38.96
C ASP A 28 51.59 -48.32 -39.15
N THR A 29 50.55 -49.13 -39.36
CA THR A 29 49.15 -48.68 -39.38
C THR A 29 48.64 -48.33 -37.99
N LEU A 30 49.13 -49.01 -36.94
CA LEU A 30 48.85 -48.65 -35.54
C LEU A 30 49.68 -47.45 -35.07
N LYS A 31 50.92 -47.29 -35.55
CA LYS A 31 51.70 -46.06 -35.33
C LYS A 31 51.04 -44.86 -35.98
N ALA A 32 50.52 -44.97 -37.21
CA ALA A 32 49.81 -43.87 -37.89
C ALA A 32 48.49 -43.44 -37.20
N LEU A 33 47.84 -44.34 -36.45
CA LEU A 33 46.68 -43.99 -35.62
C LEU A 33 47.06 -43.36 -34.26
N VAL A 34 48.31 -43.53 -33.81
CA VAL A 34 48.82 -43.02 -32.52
C VAL A 34 49.76 -41.81 -32.71
N THR A 35 50.32 -41.58 -33.90
CA THR A 35 51.04 -40.35 -34.27
C THR A 35 50.07 -39.30 -34.80
N SER A 36 49.21 -38.80 -33.91
CA SER A 36 48.77 -37.41 -34.00
C SER A 36 50.04 -36.57 -34.04
N SER A 37 50.42 -36.03 -35.20
CA SER A 37 51.57 -35.14 -35.37
C SER A 37 51.54 -34.08 -34.26
N GLU A 38 52.37 -34.24 -33.23
CA GLU A 38 52.46 -33.27 -32.15
C GLU A 38 52.89 -31.96 -32.79
N VAL A 39 52.00 -30.97 -32.74
CA VAL A 39 52.32 -29.64 -33.26
C VAL A 39 53.41 -29.06 -32.36
N THR A 40 54.63 -29.02 -32.87
CA THR A 40 55.81 -28.51 -32.15
C THR A 40 55.76 -26.98 -32.04
N PRO A 41 56.44 -26.38 -31.04
CA PRO A 41 56.57 -24.92 -30.94
C PRO A 41 57.10 -24.25 -32.22
N ASP A 42 58.06 -24.88 -32.91
CA ASP A 42 58.63 -24.35 -34.16
C ASP A 42 57.60 -24.31 -35.29
N LYS A 43 56.71 -25.31 -35.35
CA LYS A 43 55.61 -25.34 -36.32
C LYS A 43 54.59 -24.22 -36.07
N LEU A 44 54.29 -23.91 -34.80
CA LEU A 44 53.45 -22.77 -34.42
C LEU A 44 54.11 -21.43 -34.78
N ARG A 45 55.42 -21.28 -34.56
CA ARG A 45 56.18 -20.08 -34.95
C ARG A 45 56.17 -19.87 -36.46
N ASN A 46 56.37 -20.93 -37.25
CA ASN A 46 56.30 -20.84 -38.72
C ASN A 46 54.90 -20.43 -39.19
N TRP A 47 53.84 -21.02 -38.62
CA TRP A 47 52.47 -20.62 -38.93
C TRP A 47 52.16 -19.17 -38.54
N LEU A 48 52.75 -18.69 -37.44
CA LEU A 48 52.62 -17.30 -36.99
C LEU A 48 53.30 -16.34 -37.97
N SER A 49 54.51 -16.66 -38.45
CA SER A 49 55.20 -15.86 -39.47
C SER A 49 54.48 -15.85 -40.82
N GLU A 50 53.80 -16.95 -41.16
CA GLU A 50 52.95 -17.04 -42.35
C GLU A 50 51.59 -16.34 -42.18
N GLY A 51 51.28 -15.81 -40.98
CA GLY A 51 50.02 -15.14 -40.69
C GLY A 51 48.79 -16.05 -40.77
N LYS A 52 48.94 -17.36 -40.52
CA LYS A 52 47.82 -18.31 -40.60
C LYS A 52 46.74 -17.97 -39.57
N SER A 53 45.47 -18.02 -40.00
CA SER A 53 44.34 -17.71 -39.11
C SER A 53 44.25 -18.68 -37.93
N ALA A 54 43.75 -18.17 -36.80
CA ALA A 54 43.49 -18.98 -35.60
C ALA A 54 42.58 -20.18 -35.91
N ASP A 55 41.57 -20.02 -36.77
CA ASP A 55 40.67 -21.10 -37.22
C ASP A 55 41.40 -22.22 -37.97
N SER A 56 42.31 -21.85 -38.87
CA SER A 56 43.10 -22.79 -39.66
C SER A 56 44.01 -23.61 -38.76
N VAL A 57 44.69 -22.95 -37.81
CA VAL A 57 45.55 -23.62 -36.84
C VAL A 57 44.74 -24.48 -35.87
N PHE A 58 43.57 -24.03 -35.41
CA PHE A 58 42.66 -24.81 -34.56
C PHE A 58 42.28 -26.14 -35.22
N THR A 59 41.94 -26.09 -36.52
CA THR A 59 41.57 -27.27 -37.31
C THR A 59 42.76 -28.20 -37.53
N ARG A 60 43.93 -27.65 -37.87
CA ARG A 60 45.18 -28.40 -38.08
C ARG A 60 45.69 -29.08 -36.81
N MET A 61 45.40 -28.52 -35.65
CA MET A 61 45.68 -29.13 -34.34
C MET A 61 44.63 -30.18 -33.92
N HIS A 62 43.65 -30.46 -34.79
CA HIS A 62 42.56 -31.42 -34.55
C HIS A 62 41.74 -31.16 -33.28
N LEU A 63 41.67 -29.90 -32.84
CA LEU A 63 41.02 -29.51 -31.59
C LEU A 63 39.48 -29.55 -31.66
N ALA A 64 38.89 -29.51 -32.86
CA ALA A 64 37.44 -29.53 -33.07
C ALA A 64 36.76 -30.88 -32.73
N LYS A 65 37.53 -31.99 -32.71
CA LYS A 65 36.98 -33.35 -32.52
C LYS A 65 36.70 -33.71 -31.05
N THR A 66 37.01 -32.83 -30.10
CA THR A 66 37.00 -33.14 -28.66
C THR A 66 36.16 -32.16 -27.87
N LYS A 67 34.83 -32.34 -27.89
CA LYS A 67 33.86 -31.41 -27.27
C LYS A 67 33.99 -31.30 -25.75
N ASP A 68 34.13 -32.41 -25.03
CA ASP A 68 33.92 -32.38 -23.56
C ASP A 68 35.20 -32.16 -22.73
N MET A 69 36.38 -32.22 -23.36
CA MET A 69 37.69 -32.14 -22.67
C MET A 69 38.65 -31.11 -23.29
N LEU A 70 38.19 -30.29 -24.24
CA LEU A 70 39.02 -29.33 -24.96
C LEU A 70 39.88 -28.47 -24.03
N LEU A 71 39.25 -27.83 -23.05
CA LEU A 71 39.88 -26.89 -22.13
C LEU A 71 40.93 -27.52 -21.20
N LYS A 72 40.93 -28.85 -21.07
CA LYS A 72 41.89 -29.60 -20.26
C LYS A 72 43.16 -29.98 -21.05
N ARG A 73 43.13 -29.89 -22.38
CA ARG A 73 44.22 -30.35 -23.24
C ARG A 73 45.39 -29.36 -23.24
N PRO A 74 46.64 -29.84 -23.08
CA PRO A 74 47.83 -28.99 -23.24
C PRO A 74 47.89 -28.32 -24.62
N GLN A 75 47.52 -29.04 -25.69
CA GLN A 75 47.52 -28.49 -27.06
C GLN A 75 46.56 -27.30 -27.20
N PHE A 76 45.47 -27.27 -26.44
CA PHE A 76 44.54 -26.14 -26.44
C PHE A 76 45.20 -24.88 -25.86
N ARG A 77 45.99 -25.01 -24.79
CA ARG A 77 46.74 -23.88 -24.22
C ARG A 77 47.77 -23.33 -25.22
N SER A 78 48.46 -24.22 -25.93
CA SER A 78 49.40 -23.84 -27.00
C SER A 78 48.69 -23.09 -28.14
N TRP A 79 47.46 -23.49 -28.50
CA TRP A 79 46.66 -22.78 -29.49
C TRP A 79 46.15 -21.41 -29.00
N VAL A 80 45.70 -21.30 -27.74
CA VAL A 80 45.31 -20.01 -27.14
C VAL A 80 46.49 -19.04 -27.16
N GLN A 81 47.68 -19.51 -26.80
CA GLN A 81 48.91 -18.70 -26.85
C GLN A 81 49.23 -18.27 -28.30
N TYR A 82 49.10 -19.19 -29.26
CA TYR A 82 49.27 -18.86 -30.68
C TYR A 82 48.31 -17.74 -31.13
N ALA A 83 47.03 -17.82 -30.75
CA ALA A 83 46.04 -16.81 -31.09
C ALA A 83 46.36 -15.44 -30.45
N ASP A 84 46.84 -15.43 -29.21
CA ASP A 84 47.29 -14.21 -28.52
C ASP A 84 48.48 -13.56 -29.23
N ASP A 85 49.46 -14.37 -29.65
CA ASP A 85 50.64 -13.89 -30.35
C ASP A 85 50.30 -13.40 -31.76
N LEU A 86 49.35 -14.05 -32.44
CA LEU A 86 48.80 -13.61 -33.73
C LEU A 86 48.03 -12.27 -33.61
N SER A 87 47.24 -12.11 -32.54
CA SER A 87 46.53 -10.86 -32.23
C SER A 87 47.51 -9.70 -32.03
N LYS A 88 48.58 -9.92 -31.26
CA LYS A 88 49.67 -8.94 -31.06
C LYS A 88 50.40 -8.60 -32.36
N ALA A 89 50.77 -9.60 -33.14
CA ALA A 89 51.52 -9.42 -34.39
C ALA A 89 50.71 -8.66 -35.46
N SER A 90 49.41 -8.93 -35.56
CA SER A 90 48.53 -8.34 -36.57
C SER A 90 47.96 -6.97 -36.18
N LYS A 91 48.13 -6.52 -34.93
CA LYS A 91 47.50 -5.31 -34.35
C LYS A 91 45.97 -5.28 -34.48
N LYS A 92 45.34 -6.41 -34.81
CA LYS A 92 43.89 -6.60 -34.87
C LYS A 92 43.53 -7.49 -33.70
N GLU A 93 42.65 -7.00 -32.83
CA GLU A 93 42.15 -7.77 -31.71
C GLU A 93 41.45 -9.04 -32.24
N MET A 94 42.14 -10.18 -32.16
CA MET A 94 41.58 -11.49 -32.45
C MET A 94 41.16 -12.13 -31.14
N LEU A 95 39.85 -12.28 -30.96
CA LEU A 95 39.34 -12.98 -29.79
C LEU A 95 39.34 -14.48 -30.07
N VAL A 96 40.05 -15.23 -29.22
CA VAL A 96 40.04 -16.71 -29.18
C VAL A 96 38.61 -17.24 -29.24
N ILE A 97 37.70 -16.52 -28.58
CA ILE A 97 36.28 -16.87 -28.51
C ILE A 97 35.56 -16.86 -29.86
N SER A 98 35.99 -16.06 -30.84
CA SER A 98 35.34 -15.98 -32.15
C SER A 98 35.49 -17.29 -32.92
N THR A 99 36.71 -17.85 -32.94
CA THR A 99 37.00 -19.19 -33.47
C THR A 99 36.21 -20.25 -32.72
N LEU A 100 36.19 -20.21 -31.38
CA LEU A 100 35.44 -21.19 -30.59
C LEU A 100 33.94 -21.12 -30.86
N THR A 101 33.40 -19.91 -31.03
CA THR A 101 31.97 -19.70 -31.32
C THR A 101 31.63 -20.27 -32.69
N ALA A 102 32.48 -20.09 -33.70
CA ALA A 102 32.30 -20.67 -35.03
C ALA A 102 32.33 -22.22 -35.02
N GLN A 103 33.14 -22.82 -34.15
CA GLN A 103 33.32 -24.28 -34.09
C GLN A 103 32.26 -25.00 -33.24
N TYR A 104 31.86 -24.41 -32.12
CA TYR A 104 30.97 -25.04 -31.14
C TYR A 104 29.55 -24.46 -31.14
N GLY A 105 29.36 -23.24 -31.64
CA GLY A 105 28.14 -22.46 -31.42
C GLY A 105 28.08 -21.87 -30.00
N ASP A 106 27.30 -20.81 -29.82
CA ASP A 106 27.22 -20.06 -28.56
C ASP A 106 26.75 -20.91 -27.38
N ASP A 107 25.66 -21.66 -27.54
CA ASP A 107 25.04 -22.45 -26.48
C ASP A 107 25.97 -23.56 -25.94
N ALA A 108 26.61 -24.32 -26.84
CA ALA A 108 27.50 -25.40 -26.44
C ALA A 108 28.81 -24.85 -25.85
N LEU A 109 29.33 -23.76 -26.42
CA LEU A 109 30.53 -23.10 -25.90
C LEU A 109 30.30 -22.51 -24.51
N TYR A 110 29.16 -21.83 -24.28
CA TYR A 110 28.82 -21.28 -22.98
C TYR A 110 28.73 -22.39 -21.91
N LYS A 111 28.04 -23.52 -22.22
CA LYS A 111 27.97 -24.68 -21.32
C LYS A 111 29.34 -25.28 -21.00
N LEU A 112 30.22 -25.36 -22.01
CA LEU A 112 31.59 -25.84 -21.84
C LEU A 112 32.39 -24.92 -20.90
N ILE A 113 32.29 -23.61 -21.09
CA ILE A 113 32.96 -22.60 -20.24
C ILE A 113 32.40 -22.64 -18.81
N GLU A 114 31.07 -22.70 -18.65
CA GLU A 114 30.43 -22.77 -17.33
C GLU A 114 30.88 -24.01 -16.55
N SER A 115 30.92 -25.17 -17.21
CA SER A 115 31.41 -26.43 -16.62
C SER A 115 32.89 -26.33 -16.23
N ALA A 116 33.71 -25.69 -17.06
CA ALA A 116 35.14 -25.54 -16.78
C ALA A 116 35.46 -24.60 -15.61
N LYS A 117 34.56 -23.67 -15.26
CA LYS A 117 34.70 -22.81 -14.07
C LYS A 117 34.61 -23.60 -12.76
N LEU A 118 34.07 -24.81 -12.79
CA LEU A 118 33.99 -25.71 -11.63
C LEU A 118 35.33 -26.40 -11.32
N ASP A 119 36.25 -26.48 -12.29
CA ASP A 119 37.58 -27.07 -12.11
C ASP A 119 38.61 -25.99 -11.72
N PRO A 120 39.17 -26.00 -10.49
CA PRO A 120 40.12 -24.99 -10.04
C PRO A 120 41.35 -24.83 -10.94
N LYS A 121 41.78 -25.91 -11.64
CA LYS A 121 42.96 -25.88 -12.51
C LYS A 121 42.74 -25.12 -13.82
N ILE A 122 41.48 -24.93 -14.21
CA ILE A 122 41.09 -24.36 -15.51
C ILE A 122 40.25 -23.09 -15.33
N LYS A 123 39.71 -22.86 -14.12
CA LYS A 123 38.89 -21.70 -13.75
C LYS A 123 39.42 -20.36 -14.25
N THR A 124 40.73 -20.10 -14.17
CA THR A 124 41.34 -18.85 -14.68
C THR A 124 41.15 -18.68 -16.19
N LEU A 125 41.39 -19.73 -16.97
CA LEU A 125 41.18 -19.73 -18.41
C LEU A 125 39.68 -19.65 -18.75
N ALA A 126 38.84 -20.39 -18.04
CA ALA A 126 37.40 -20.34 -18.25
C ALA A 126 36.81 -18.95 -17.97
N ASN A 127 37.23 -18.28 -16.89
CA ASN A 127 36.83 -16.91 -16.58
C ASN A 127 37.33 -15.90 -17.63
N ARG A 128 38.52 -16.14 -18.22
CA ARG A 128 39.01 -15.33 -19.33
C ARG A 128 38.11 -15.50 -20.56
N LEU A 129 37.81 -16.73 -20.95
CA LEU A 129 36.96 -17.05 -22.10
C LEU A 129 35.54 -16.51 -21.93
N GLU A 130 34.96 -16.59 -20.73
CA GLU A 130 33.64 -15.99 -20.44
C GLU A 130 33.64 -14.47 -20.66
N ARG A 131 34.69 -13.75 -20.22
CA ARG A 131 34.82 -12.31 -20.47
C ARG A 131 34.95 -11.99 -21.96
N GLU A 132 35.81 -12.72 -22.66
CA GLU A 132 35.97 -12.55 -24.10
C GLU A 132 34.65 -12.84 -24.83
N GLN A 133 33.87 -13.83 -24.37
CA GLN A 133 32.56 -14.16 -24.92
C GLN A 133 31.56 -13.01 -24.78
N MET A 134 31.48 -12.40 -23.60
CA MET A 134 30.63 -11.23 -23.39
C MET A 134 31.04 -10.06 -24.30
N GLN A 135 32.34 -9.77 -24.42
CA GLN A 135 32.85 -8.72 -25.31
C GLN A 135 32.54 -9.01 -26.78
N TYR A 136 32.73 -10.26 -27.21
CA TYR A 136 32.43 -10.69 -28.56
C TYR A 136 30.94 -10.54 -28.88
N TRP A 137 30.05 -10.97 -27.98
CA TRP A 137 28.61 -10.80 -28.14
C TRP A 137 28.20 -9.33 -28.30
N VAL A 138 28.81 -8.41 -27.56
CA VAL A 138 28.58 -6.96 -27.73
C VAL A 138 29.11 -6.48 -29.10
N ALA A 139 30.29 -6.94 -29.52
CA ALA A 139 30.91 -6.54 -30.79
C ALA A 139 30.06 -6.99 -32.01
N VAL A 140 29.52 -8.20 -31.97
CA VAL A 140 28.66 -8.74 -33.05
C VAL A 140 27.18 -8.40 -32.88
N ARG A 141 26.84 -7.52 -31.93
CA ARG A 141 25.47 -7.10 -31.62
C ARG A 141 24.51 -8.27 -31.35
N LYS A 142 24.99 -9.28 -30.61
CA LYS A 142 24.16 -10.42 -30.20
C LYS A 142 22.92 -9.91 -29.45
N SER A 143 21.75 -10.35 -29.89
CA SER A 143 20.48 -9.86 -29.37
C SER A 143 20.32 -10.19 -27.87
N PRO A 144 19.67 -9.32 -27.08
CA PRO A 144 19.33 -9.63 -25.69
C PRO A 144 18.54 -10.94 -25.57
N ASP A 145 17.64 -11.23 -26.52
CA ASP A 145 16.86 -12.47 -26.60
C ASP A 145 17.71 -13.74 -26.66
N ASP A 146 18.78 -13.72 -27.47
CA ASP A 146 19.68 -14.87 -27.60
C ASP A 146 20.52 -15.07 -26.33
N VAL A 147 21.08 -13.99 -25.78
CA VAL A 147 21.88 -14.08 -24.55
C VAL A 147 21.02 -14.53 -23.37
N PHE A 148 19.76 -14.10 -23.31
CA PHE A 148 18.81 -14.54 -22.29
C PHE A 148 18.57 -16.06 -22.33
N ARG A 149 18.39 -16.61 -23.54
CA ARG A 149 18.24 -18.05 -23.79
C ARG A 149 19.51 -18.83 -23.44
N ILE A 150 20.68 -18.33 -23.86
CA ILE A 150 21.98 -18.97 -23.58
C ILE A 150 22.20 -19.07 -22.07
N TYR A 151 21.80 -18.04 -21.31
CA TYR A 151 21.87 -18.06 -19.84
C TYR A 151 20.78 -18.89 -19.16
N LYS A 152 19.81 -19.42 -19.93
CA LYS A 152 18.67 -20.20 -19.43
C LYS A 152 17.86 -19.45 -18.38
N LEU A 153 17.69 -18.14 -18.57
CA LEU A 153 16.99 -17.27 -17.61
C LEU A 153 15.47 -17.49 -17.60
N ASP A 154 14.93 -18.10 -18.64
CA ASP A 154 13.54 -18.56 -18.74
C ASP A 154 13.22 -19.65 -17.71
N GLU A 155 14.20 -20.50 -17.36
CA GLU A 155 14.04 -21.55 -16.35
C GLU A 155 13.90 -20.97 -14.92
N ALA A 156 14.39 -19.74 -14.67
CA ALA A 156 14.43 -19.13 -13.34
C ALA A 156 13.08 -18.52 -12.87
N LYS A 157 12.11 -18.36 -13.79
CA LYS A 157 10.76 -17.84 -13.52
C LYS A 157 10.75 -16.63 -12.58
N GLN A 158 10.04 -16.70 -11.46
CA GLN A 158 9.88 -15.59 -10.52
C GLN A 158 11.15 -15.22 -9.74
N THR A 159 12.18 -16.08 -9.74
CA THR A 159 13.44 -15.80 -9.05
C THR A 159 14.49 -15.14 -9.96
N VAL A 160 14.14 -14.88 -11.22
CA VAL A 160 15.07 -14.40 -12.26
C VAL A 160 15.86 -13.17 -11.80
N LEU A 161 15.19 -12.19 -11.17
CA LEU A 161 15.82 -10.94 -10.73
C LEU A 161 16.93 -11.16 -9.68
N SER A 162 16.87 -12.26 -8.94
CA SER A 162 17.85 -12.62 -7.90
C SER A 162 19.05 -13.39 -8.44
N THR A 163 18.99 -13.84 -9.69
CA THR A 163 20.05 -14.66 -10.29
C THR A 163 21.21 -13.79 -10.76
N PRO A 164 22.48 -14.16 -10.45
CA PRO A 164 23.64 -13.43 -10.96
C PRO A 164 23.70 -13.39 -12.49
N LYS A 165 23.19 -14.43 -13.16
CA LYS A 165 23.07 -14.49 -14.62
C LYS A 165 22.17 -13.38 -15.17
N PHE A 166 21.08 -13.04 -14.48
CA PHE A 166 20.22 -11.94 -14.89
C PHE A 166 20.93 -10.60 -14.83
N VAL A 167 21.70 -10.33 -13.76
CA VAL A 167 22.51 -9.11 -13.65
C VAL A 167 23.52 -9.01 -14.80
N ASN A 168 24.18 -10.12 -15.15
CA ASN A 168 25.11 -10.15 -16.28
C ASN A 168 24.41 -9.94 -17.62
N TRP A 169 23.20 -10.47 -17.79
CA TRP A 169 22.39 -10.24 -18.99
C TRP A 169 21.97 -8.77 -19.13
N VAL A 170 21.51 -8.17 -18.03
CA VAL A 170 21.16 -6.74 -18.01
C VAL A 170 22.39 -5.86 -18.28
N LYS A 171 23.58 -6.26 -17.82
CA LYS A 171 24.84 -5.61 -18.17
C LYS A 171 25.20 -5.76 -19.65
N HIS A 172 24.96 -6.93 -20.26
CA HIS A 172 25.14 -7.11 -21.71
C HIS A 172 24.30 -6.10 -22.51
N VAL A 173 23.05 -5.86 -22.08
CA VAL A 173 22.19 -4.84 -22.71
C VAL A 173 22.80 -3.43 -22.58
N ASP A 174 23.38 -3.09 -21.42
CA ASP A 174 24.08 -1.80 -21.24
C ASP A 174 25.30 -1.66 -22.13
N ASP A 175 26.17 -2.67 -22.11
CA ASP A 175 27.40 -2.67 -22.89
C ASP A 175 27.09 -2.60 -24.40
N LEU A 176 26.00 -3.25 -24.82
CA LEU A 176 25.48 -3.16 -26.19
C LEU A 176 25.00 -1.75 -26.54
N ASN A 177 24.20 -1.12 -25.68
CA ASN A 177 23.71 0.25 -25.89
C ASN A 177 24.83 1.29 -25.84
N ALA A 178 25.83 1.10 -24.97
CA ALA A 178 26.98 1.99 -24.86
C ALA A 178 27.88 1.90 -26.11
N LYS A 179 28.02 0.70 -26.69
CA LYS A 179 28.79 0.46 -27.92
C LYS A 179 28.04 0.92 -29.18
N HIS A 180 26.71 0.84 -29.17
CA HIS A 180 25.84 1.09 -30.33
C HIS A 180 24.67 2.04 -30.00
N PRO A 181 24.95 3.30 -29.62
CA PRO A 181 23.95 4.25 -29.14
C PRO A 181 22.90 4.66 -30.19
N GLU A 182 23.18 4.45 -31.48
CA GLU A 182 22.30 4.77 -32.60
C GLU A 182 21.09 3.84 -32.74
N GLN A 183 21.15 2.65 -32.13
CA GLN A 183 20.08 1.64 -32.17
C GLN A 183 19.97 0.96 -30.80
N PRO A 184 19.49 1.69 -29.78
CA PRO A 184 19.40 1.17 -28.43
C PRO A 184 18.33 0.08 -28.34
N VAL A 185 18.59 -0.92 -27.52
CA VAL A 185 17.68 -2.00 -27.15
C VAL A 185 17.38 -1.97 -25.66
N THR A 186 16.34 -2.66 -25.22
CA THR A 186 15.93 -2.67 -23.80
C THR A 186 15.67 -4.09 -23.33
N THR A 187 15.58 -4.26 -22.01
CA THR A 187 15.30 -5.57 -21.39
C THR A 187 13.84 -6.03 -21.58
N ILE A 188 12.92 -5.09 -21.82
CA ILE A 188 11.47 -5.31 -21.69
C ILE A 188 10.89 -6.28 -22.72
N PRO A 189 11.17 -6.20 -24.04
CA PRO A 189 10.58 -7.11 -25.02
C PRO A 189 10.94 -8.58 -24.71
N THR A 190 12.19 -8.83 -24.32
CA THR A 190 12.67 -10.14 -23.91
C THR A 190 11.92 -10.65 -22.68
N LEU A 191 11.81 -9.82 -21.63
CA LEU A 191 11.09 -10.17 -20.40
C LEU A 191 9.63 -10.53 -20.68
N LYS A 192 8.91 -9.70 -21.43
CA LYS A 192 7.51 -9.94 -21.80
C LYS A 192 7.34 -11.25 -22.57
N LYS A 193 8.20 -11.48 -23.56
CA LYS A 193 8.20 -12.68 -24.41
C LYS A 193 8.43 -13.96 -23.60
N TYR A 194 9.50 -14.03 -22.81
CA TYR A 194 9.88 -15.26 -22.12
C TYR A 194 9.03 -15.56 -20.89
N PHE A 195 8.53 -14.53 -20.19
CA PHE A 195 7.61 -14.74 -19.08
C PHE A 195 6.14 -14.81 -19.49
N ASN A 196 5.84 -14.55 -20.77
CA ASN A 196 4.47 -14.44 -21.29
C ASN A 196 3.60 -13.50 -20.44
N ILE A 197 4.14 -12.32 -20.16
CA ILE A 197 3.51 -11.28 -19.33
C ILE A 197 3.29 -10.00 -20.14
N ASP A 198 2.22 -9.29 -19.81
CA ASP A 198 1.94 -7.94 -20.27
C ASP A 198 2.61 -6.89 -19.35
N ASP A 199 2.25 -5.61 -19.53
CA ASP A 199 2.74 -4.53 -18.67
C ASP A 199 2.31 -4.74 -17.20
N GLU A 200 1.10 -5.26 -16.94
CA GLU A 200 0.59 -5.53 -15.60
C GLU A 200 1.45 -6.59 -14.89
N GLY A 201 1.72 -7.72 -15.55
CA GLY A 201 2.58 -8.77 -15.00
C GLY A 201 4.03 -8.32 -14.79
N LEU A 202 4.56 -7.49 -15.69
CA LEU A 202 5.91 -6.93 -15.54
C LEU A 202 6.03 -5.96 -14.37
N LEU A 203 5.03 -5.10 -14.18
CA LEU A 203 4.95 -4.19 -13.05
C LEU A 203 4.85 -4.94 -11.72
N SER A 204 4.14 -6.07 -11.68
CA SER A 204 4.11 -6.96 -10.52
C SER A 204 5.51 -7.50 -10.20
N LEU A 205 6.24 -8.00 -11.20
CA LEU A 205 7.62 -8.49 -11.05
C LEU A 205 8.57 -7.40 -10.53
N ILE A 206 8.45 -6.18 -11.07
CA ILE A 206 9.22 -5.01 -10.61
C ILE A 206 8.89 -4.67 -9.16
N SER A 207 7.61 -4.63 -8.80
CA SER A 207 7.14 -4.28 -7.45
C SER A 207 7.71 -5.25 -6.42
N VAL A 208 7.60 -6.56 -6.66
CA VAL A 208 8.21 -7.60 -5.80
C VAL A 208 9.72 -7.45 -5.74
N GLY A 209 10.38 -7.21 -6.88
CA GLY A 209 11.83 -7.02 -6.95
C GLY A 209 12.32 -5.80 -6.16
N LYS A 210 11.53 -4.73 -6.06
CA LYS A 210 11.86 -3.52 -5.29
C LYS A 210 11.70 -3.67 -3.78
N GLN A 211 10.98 -4.70 -3.31
CA GLN A 211 10.83 -4.98 -1.87
C GLN A 211 12.06 -5.63 -1.25
N SER A 212 12.92 -6.29 -2.04
CA SER A 212 14.15 -6.90 -1.55
C SER A 212 15.38 -6.03 -1.87
N GLU A 213 16.18 -5.70 -0.86
CA GLU A 213 17.39 -4.88 -1.03
C GLU A 213 18.38 -5.49 -2.04
N ARG A 214 18.40 -6.82 -2.15
CA ARG A 214 19.25 -7.54 -3.12
C ARG A 214 18.84 -7.29 -4.58
N THR A 215 17.54 -7.16 -4.86
CA THR A 215 17.01 -7.03 -6.23
C THR A 215 16.51 -5.64 -6.56
N LYS A 216 16.48 -4.73 -5.57
CA LYS A 216 15.93 -3.38 -5.72
C LYS A 216 16.59 -2.57 -6.83
N SER A 217 17.92 -2.63 -6.93
CA SER A 217 18.67 -1.92 -7.97
C SER A 217 18.28 -2.42 -9.37
N ILE A 218 18.30 -3.74 -9.58
CA ILE A 218 17.98 -4.33 -10.89
C ILE A 218 16.51 -4.13 -11.26
N ALA A 219 15.59 -4.24 -10.29
CA ALA A 219 14.18 -4.00 -10.51
C ALA A 219 13.89 -2.52 -10.85
N SER A 220 14.60 -1.59 -10.22
CA SER A 220 14.48 -0.16 -10.54
C SER A 220 14.98 0.14 -11.95
N LYS A 221 16.05 -0.52 -12.40
CA LYS A 221 16.50 -0.40 -13.78
C LYS A 221 15.47 -0.92 -14.78
N VAL A 222 14.85 -2.07 -14.51
CA VAL A 222 13.78 -2.62 -15.37
C VAL A 222 12.56 -1.68 -15.37
N GLU A 223 12.24 -1.03 -14.24
CA GLU A 223 11.24 0.06 -14.18
C GLU A 223 11.62 1.20 -15.13
N ASP A 224 12.86 1.71 -15.05
CA ASP A 224 13.32 2.83 -15.88
C ASP A 224 13.28 2.48 -17.38
N ASP A 225 13.70 1.28 -17.78
CA ASP A 225 13.60 0.78 -19.16
C ASP A 225 12.13 0.77 -19.64
N LEU A 226 11.20 0.32 -18.80
CA LEU A 226 9.76 0.31 -19.13
C LEU A 226 9.22 1.73 -19.33
N LEU A 227 9.56 2.64 -18.42
CA LEU A 227 9.14 4.04 -18.49
C LEU A 227 9.68 4.73 -19.75
N GLN A 228 10.92 4.42 -20.16
CA GLN A 228 11.50 4.92 -21.41
C GLN A 228 10.77 4.39 -22.64
N ILE A 229 10.39 3.10 -22.67
CA ILE A 229 9.62 2.54 -23.80
C ILE A 229 8.26 3.21 -23.93
N TRP A 230 7.54 3.36 -22.82
CA TRP A 230 6.28 4.10 -22.84
C TRP A 230 6.50 5.55 -23.30
N GLY A 231 7.57 6.20 -22.84
CA GLY A 231 7.94 7.56 -23.25
C GLY A 231 8.35 7.66 -24.72
N ASN A 232 8.97 6.64 -25.30
CA ASN A 232 9.40 6.61 -26.70
C ASN A 232 8.25 6.29 -27.66
N SER A 233 7.31 5.46 -27.24
CA SER A 233 6.09 5.15 -27.97
C SER A 233 5.01 6.24 -27.85
N LYS A 234 5.27 7.33 -27.11
CA LYS A 234 4.31 8.41 -26.83
C LYS A 234 2.98 7.87 -26.26
N LYS A 235 3.05 6.80 -25.47
CA LYS A 235 1.88 6.27 -24.77
C LYS A 235 1.36 7.35 -23.81
N THR A 236 0.06 7.62 -23.76
CA THR A 236 -0.42 8.68 -22.86
C THR A 236 -0.41 8.20 -21.41
N PRO A 237 -0.14 9.06 -20.42
CA PRO A 237 -0.28 8.69 -19.02
C PRO A 237 -1.67 8.15 -18.64
N ASP A 238 -2.71 8.64 -19.32
CA ASP A 238 -4.09 8.13 -19.21
C ASP A 238 -4.18 6.65 -19.63
N ALA A 239 -3.65 6.30 -20.81
CA ALA A 239 -3.65 4.93 -21.30
C ALA A 239 -2.82 4.00 -20.39
N VAL A 240 -1.67 4.48 -19.89
CA VAL A 240 -0.88 3.73 -18.91
C VAL A 240 -1.68 3.49 -17.64
N LEU A 241 -2.41 4.48 -17.12
CA LEU A 241 -3.25 4.32 -15.93
C LEU A 241 -4.35 3.26 -16.12
N ASP A 242 -4.93 3.20 -17.32
CA ASP A 242 -5.96 2.23 -17.69
C ASP A 242 -5.41 0.80 -17.76
N GLU A 243 -4.23 0.63 -18.35
CA GLU A 243 -3.58 -0.67 -18.44
C GLU A 243 -3.07 -1.19 -17.09
N MET A 244 -2.63 -0.30 -16.20
CA MET A 244 -2.17 -0.69 -14.86
C MET A 244 -3.31 -1.19 -13.96
N ARG A 245 -4.58 -0.95 -14.32
CA ARG A 245 -5.79 -1.44 -13.62
C ARG A 245 -5.73 -1.24 -12.10
N ILE A 246 -5.14 -0.12 -11.66
CA ILE A 246 -4.93 0.17 -10.24
C ILE A 246 -6.25 0.24 -9.45
N ASP A 247 -7.37 0.47 -10.15
CA ASP A 247 -8.73 0.49 -9.65
C ASP A 247 -9.27 -0.89 -9.26
N LYS A 248 -8.72 -1.96 -9.81
CA LYS A 248 -9.09 -3.34 -9.47
C LYS A 248 -8.37 -3.85 -8.23
N MET A 249 -7.39 -3.10 -7.72
CA MET A 249 -6.60 -3.48 -6.55
C MET A 249 -7.29 -3.01 -5.27
N ASN A 250 -7.44 -3.90 -4.29
CA ASN A 250 -7.97 -3.55 -2.97
C ASN A 250 -6.88 -2.89 -2.08
N ILE A 251 -6.16 -1.93 -2.64
CA ILE A 251 -5.05 -1.19 -2.00
C ILE A 251 -5.35 0.30 -2.12
N PRO A 252 -5.20 1.11 -1.06
CA PRO A 252 -5.39 2.56 -1.15
C PRO A 252 -4.54 3.18 -2.26
N LEU A 253 -5.14 4.05 -3.08
CA LEU A 253 -4.55 4.59 -4.31
C LEU A 253 -3.14 5.15 -4.10
N LEU A 254 -2.94 6.02 -3.11
CA LEU A 254 -1.67 6.69 -2.85
C LEU A 254 -0.64 5.80 -2.12
N GLU A 255 -1.07 4.66 -1.58
CA GLU A 255 -0.18 3.66 -0.98
C GLU A 255 0.25 2.60 -2.00
N ASN A 256 -0.40 2.56 -3.16
CA ASN A 256 -0.10 1.59 -4.20
C ASN A 256 1.23 1.94 -4.90
N SER A 257 2.19 1.02 -4.86
CA SER A 257 3.49 1.18 -5.55
C SER A 257 3.33 1.49 -7.05
N LEU A 258 2.29 0.94 -7.71
CA LEU A 258 1.97 1.21 -9.11
C LEU A 258 1.58 2.67 -9.35
N PHE A 259 0.92 3.31 -8.39
CA PHE A 259 0.62 4.74 -8.46
C PHE A 259 1.92 5.56 -8.49
N THR A 260 2.94 5.17 -7.72
CA THR A 260 4.24 5.86 -7.73
C THR A 260 4.97 5.70 -9.06
N THR A 261 4.91 4.51 -9.68
CA THR A 261 5.46 4.27 -11.02
C THR A 261 4.73 5.10 -12.07
N TRP A 262 3.40 5.18 -11.99
CA TRP A 262 2.60 6.03 -12.88
C TRP A 262 2.90 7.52 -12.70
N ALA A 263 3.05 8.02 -11.47
CA ALA A 263 3.41 9.42 -11.20
C ALA A 263 4.78 9.80 -11.77
N LYS A 264 5.77 8.89 -11.64
CA LYS A 264 7.07 9.04 -12.32
C LYS A 264 6.89 9.11 -13.83
N TYR A 265 6.07 8.25 -14.41
CA TYR A 265 5.80 8.24 -15.84
C TYR A 265 5.20 9.55 -16.34
N VAL A 266 4.19 10.09 -15.64
CA VAL A 266 3.58 11.40 -15.97
C VAL A 266 4.65 12.49 -16.04
N SER A 267 5.61 12.48 -15.10
CA SER A 267 6.71 13.44 -15.08
C SER A 267 7.63 13.28 -16.29
N ILE A 268 7.99 12.05 -16.67
CA ILE A 268 8.80 11.75 -17.87
C ILE A 268 8.07 12.18 -19.14
N PHE A 269 6.79 11.83 -19.27
CA PHE A 269 5.97 12.20 -20.41
C PHE A 269 5.89 13.72 -20.58
N ASN A 270 5.61 14.44 -19.49
CA ASN A 270 5.49 15.90 -19.50
C ASN A 270 6.82 16.62 -19.81
N ALA A 271 7.95 16.04 -19.39
CA ALA A 271 9.28 16.56 -19.72
C ALA A 271 9.59 16.38 -21.21
N LYS A 272 9.19 15.24 -21.79
CA LYS A 272 9.44 14.91 -23.20
C LYS A 272 8.48 15.58 -24.18
N TYR A 273 7.23 15.79 -23.77
CA TYR A 273 6.15 16.35 -24.58
C TYR A 273 5.56 17.61 -23.91
N PRO A 274 6.32 18.72 -23.84
CA PRO A 274 5.93 19.91 -23.07
C PRO A 274 4.66 20.61 -23.59
N ASN A 275 4.27 20.39 -24.85
CA ASN A 275 3.06 20.94 -25.46
C ASN A 275 1.82 20.05 -25.27
N GLU A 276 1.99 18.84 -24.74
CA GLU A 276 0.92 17.85 -24.53
C GLU A 276 0.85 17.41 -23.07
N LYS A 277 1.28 18.29 -22.16
CA LYS A 277 1.35 17.99 -20.74
C LYS A 277 0.02 17.45 -20.22
N ARG A 278 0.12 16.46 -19.34
CA ARG A 278 -1.00 15.86 -18.62
C ARG A 278 -0.84 16.11 -17.13
N THR A 279 -1.94 16.40 -16.47
CA THR A 279 -1.97 16.66 -15.03
C THR A 279 -2.49 15.44 -14.31
N MET A 280 -1.77 14.91 -13.31
CA MET A 280 -2.20 13.70 -12.60
C MET A 280 -3.62 13.82 -12.06
N ILE A 281 -3.95 14.97 -11.47
CA ILE A 281 -5.24 15.21 -10.85
C ILE A 281 -6.40 15.23 -11.87
N GLU A 282 -6.16 15.74 -13.08
CA GLU A 282 -7.15 15.74 -14.17
C GLU A 282 -7.44 14.32 -14.63
N ILE A 283 -6.40 13.52 -14.82
CA ILE A 283 -6.56 12.11 -15.23
C ILE A 283 -7.34 11.34 -14.16
N LEU A 284 -6.95 11.48 -12.89
CA LEU A 284 -7.60 10.80 -11.77
C LEU A 284 -9.07 11.21 -11.62
N THR A 285 -9.35 12.51 -11.70
CA THR A 285 -10.70 13.05 -11.59
C THR A 285 -11.57 12.60 -12.76
N ARG A 286 -11.04 12.59 -13.99
CA ARG A 286 -11.76 12.12 -15.17
C ARG A 286 -12.10 10.63 -15.09
N LYS A 287 -11.20 9.82 -14.51
CA LYS A 287 -11.38 8.37 -14.37
C LYS A 287 -12.27 7.97 -13.19
N PHE A 288 -12.12 8.63 -12.04
CA PHE A 288 -12.71 8.20 -10.77
C PHE A 288 -13.77 9.15 -10.22
N GLY A 289 -13.87 10.37 -10.74
CA GLY A 289 -14.76 11.43 -10.27
C GLY A 289 -14.13 12.29 -9.17
N ASP A 290 -14.44 13.60 -9.20
CA ASP A 290 -13.95 14.60 -8.25
C ASP A 290 -14.21 14.20 -6.79
N GLN A 291 -15.45 13.80 -6.50
CA GLN A 291 -15.87 13.46 -5.14
C GLN A 291 -15.02 12.34 -4.54
N TYR A 292 -14.79 11.28 -5.31
CA TYR A 292 -14.04 10.12 -4.86
C TYR A 292 -12.57 10.47 -4.63
N ILE A 293 -11.96 11.21 -5.55
CA ILE A 293 -10.57 11.67 -5.42
C ILE A 293 -10.40 12.59 -4.23
N THR A 294 -11.27 13.58 -4.05
CA THR A 294 -11.23 14.49 -2.89
C THR A 294 -11.29 13.71 -1.57
N HIS A 295 -12.15 12.68 -1.49
CA HIS A 295 -12.25 11.84 -0.30
C HIS A 295 -10.98 11.01 -0.03
N ILE A 296 -10.39 10.43 -1.08
CA ILE A 296 -9.11 9.69 -0.96
C ILE A 296 -8.00 10.62 -0.46
N LEU A 297 -7.86 11.80 -1.08
CA LEU A 297 -6.80 12.74 -0.73
C LEU A 297 -6.93 13.22 0.72
N TYR A 298 -8.16 13.50 1.16
CA TYR A 298 -8.40 13.86 2.56
C TYR A 298 -7.95 12.76 3.53
N LYS A 299 -8.32 11.50 3.28
CA LYS A 299 -7.88 10.38 4.14
C LYS A 299 -6.37 10.20 4.12
N ALA A 300 -5.77 10.30 2.94
CA ALA A 300 -4.32 10.15 2.76
C ALA A 300 -3.52 11.29 3.44
N LYS A 301 -4.11 12.46 3.70
CA LYS A 301 -3.47 13.53 4.49
C LYS A 301 -3.31 13.18 5.97
N SER A 302 -4.06 12.20 6.48
CA SER A 302 -3.95 11.72 7.85
C SER A 302 -2.89 10.61 8.03
N ILE A 303 -2.24 10.17 6.95
CA ILE A 303 -1.24 9.11 6.96
C ILE A 303 0.11 9.73 6.58
N ASP A 304 1.11 9.62 7.45
CA ASP A 304 2.38 10.34 7.32
C ASP A 304 3.11 10.05 5.99
N THR A 305 3.08 8.80 5.52
CA THR A 305 3.76 8.38 4.27
C THR A 305 3.10 8.97 3.01
N THR A 306 1.79 9.22 3.02
CA THR A 306 1.06 9.74 1.85
C THR A 306 0.73 11.22 1.95
N LYS A 307 0.89 11.83 3.12
CA LYS A 307 0.46 13.20 3.44
C LYS A 307 1.00 14.25 2.46
N THR A 308 2.28 14.18 2.13
CA THR A 308 2.93 15.14 1.22
C THR A 308 2.30 15.08 -0.18
N MET A 309 2.21 13.88 -0.75
CA MET A 309 1.62 13.66 -2.07
C MET A 309 0.13 14.01 -2.10
N ALA A 310 -0.60 13.66 -1.05
CA ALA A 310 -2.01 14.00 -0.92
C ALA A 310 -2.25 15.52 -0.88
N THR A 311 -1.40 16.26 -0.16
CA THR A 311 -1.47 17.73 -0.08
C THR A 311 -1.14 18.39 -1.43
N GLN A 312 -0.16 17.85 -2.17
CA GLN A 312 0.18 18.33 -3.51
C GLN A 312 -0.96 18.10 -4.50
N LEU A 313 -1.56 16.90 -4.49
CA LEU A 313 -2.70 16.57 -5.36
C LEU A 313 -3.96 17.36 -5.00
N GLU A 314 -4.22 17.62 -3.72
CA GLU A 314 -5.33 18.48 -3.29
C GLU A 314 -5.13 19.91 -3.78
N SER A 315 -3.92 20.47 -3.65
CA SER A 315 -3.58 21.79 -4.19
C SER A 315 -3.78 21.83 -5.71
N ALA A 316 -3.30 20.80 -6.41
CA ALA A 316 -3.48 20.67 -7.85
C ALA A 316 -4.97 20.55 -8.25
N GLN A 317 -5.81 19.90 -7.41
CA GLN A 317 -7.26 19.80 -7.64
C GLN A 317 -7.91 21.18 -7.59
N LEU A 318 -7.56 22.00 -6.58
CA LEU A 318 -8.06 23.37 -6.47
C LEU A 318 -7.62 24.22 -7.67
N THR A 319 -6.34 24.15 -8.06
CA THR A 319 -5.82 24.87 -9.23
C THR A 319 -6.51 24.44 -10.52
N MET A 320 -6.74 23.14 -10.71
CA MET A 320 -7.44 22.59 -11.88
C MET A 320 -8.89 23.10 -11.96
N TRP A 321 -9.62 23.16 -10.84
CA TRP A 321 -10.95 23.75 -10.82
C TRP A 321 -10.92 25.22 -11.21
N ARG A 322 -9.95 26.00 -10.69
CA ARG A 322 -9.78 27.42 -11.06
C ARG A 322 -9.45 27.59 -12.54
N SER A 323 -8.50 26.82 -13.08
CA SER A 323 -8.05 26.96 -14.47
C SER A 323 -9.10 26.56 -15.49
N ASN A 324 -10.07 25.73 -15.08
CA ASN A 324 -11.22 25.33 -15.88
C ASN A 324 -12.45 26.21 -15.62
N ASP A 325 -12.25 27.41 -15.08
CA ASP A 325 -13.26 28.43 -14.79
C ASP A 325 -14.46 27.90 -13.97
N LYS A 326 -14.23 26.92 -13.08
CA LYS A 326 -15.31 26.36 -12.26
C LYS A 326 -15.78 27.41 -11.24
N SER A 327 -17.08 27.65 -11.20
CA SER A 327 -17.68 28.42 -10.12
C SER A 327 -17.70 27.60 -8.82
N VAL A 328 -17.97 28.27 -7.68
CA VAL A 328 -18.18 27.56 -6.41
C VAL A 328 -19.35 26.57 -6.52
N ASP A 329 -20.41 26.96 -7.25
CA ASP A 329 -21.57 26.13 -7.47
C ASP A 329 -21.25 24.88 -8.32
N ASP A 330 -20.41 25.02 -9.35
CA ASP A 330 -19.94 23.86 -10.11
C ASP A 330 -19.19 22.86 -9.22
N VAL A 331 -18.31 23.35 -8.33
CA VAL A 331 -17.58 22.48 -7.39
C VAL A 331 -18.54 21.82 -6.39
N PHE A 332 -19.59 22.52 -5.96
CA PHE A 332 -20.61 21.93 -5.10
C PHE A 332 -21.33 20.77 -5.80
N ASP A 333 -21.62 20.91 -7.09
CA ASP A 333 -22.25 19.87 -7.89
C ASP A 333 -21.28 18.71 -8.16
N LEU A 334 -20.00 18.99 -8.48
CA LEU A 334 -18.97 17.95 -8.67
C LEU A 334 -18.76 17.09 -7.43
N LEU A 335 -18.86 17.69 -6.23
CA LEU A 335 -18.67 16.99 -4.96
C LEU A 335 -19.98 16.45 -4.35
N TRP A 336 -21.10 16.59 -5.08
CA TRP A 336 -22.46 16.23 -4.65
C TRP A 336 -22.84 16.85 -3.30
N LEU A 337 -22.38 18.08 -3.03
CA LEU A 337 -22.66 18.78 -1.78
C LEU A 337 -24.16 19.09 -1.62
N ARG A 338 -24.87 19.35 -2.73
CA ARG A 338 -26.32 19.65 -2.77
C ARG A 338 -27.24 18.43 -2.61
N ARG A 339 -26.72 17.21 -2.73
CA ARG A 339 -27.51 15.96 -2.69
C ARG A 339 -27.50 15.27 -1.32
N ARG A 340 -26.92 15.90 -0.29
CA ARG A 340 -26.89 15.31 1.05
C ARG A 340 -28.13 15.65 1.86
N ASP A 341 -28.59 14.65 2.60
CA ASP A 341 -29.55 14.80 3.69
C ASP A 341 -29.02 15.81 4.69
N HIS A 342 -29.92 16.64 5.21
CA HIS A 342 -29.90 17.73 6.21
C HIS A 342 -28.70 17.97 7.19
N ASP A 343 -27.55 17.29 7.14
CA ASP A 343 -26.31 17.65 7.85
C ASP A 343 -24.97 17.19 7.20
N PHE A 344 -23.89 17.92 7.53
CA PHE A 344 -22.51 17.54 7.26
C PHE A 344 -21.85 16.75 8.43
N CYS A 345 -22.64 16.09 9.28
CA CYS A 345 -22.13 15.34 10.44
C CYS A 345 -21.87 13.85 10.14
N SER A 346 -22.31 13.34 8.98
CA SER A 346 -22.03 11.97 8.56
C SER A 346 -20.52 11.68 8.38
N ARG A 347 -20.12 10.41 8.55
CA ARG A 347 -18.70 9.94 8.48
C ARG A 347 -17.97 10.30 7.16
N ASN A 348 -18.70 10.63 6.09
CA ASN A 348 -18.15 11.01 4.78
C ASN A 348 -18.30 12.51 4.45
N SER A 349 -18.77 13.34 5.40
CA SER A 349 -19.06 14.77 5.20
C SER A 349 -17.88 15.74 5.30
N PRO A 350 -16.93 15.56 6.22
CA PRO A 350 -15.81 16.49 6.40
C PRO A 350 -14.89 16.71 5.18
N PRO A 351 -14.51 15.68 4.38
CA PRO A 351 -13.61 15.84 3.25
C PRO A 351 -14.11 16.83 2.20
N ILE A 352 -15.38 16.66 1.83
CA ILE A 352 -16.04 17.41 0.77
C ILE A 352 -16.28 18.85 1.22
N LEU A 353 -16.75 19.05 2.46
CA LEU A 353 -16.94 20.39 3.02
C LEU A 353 -15.62 21.17 3.04
N ASN A 354 -14.54 20.55 3.51
CA ASN A 354 -13.24 21.20 3.59
C ASN A 354 -12.68 21.57 2.21
N ALA A 355 -12.87 20.73 1.20
CA ALA A 355 -12.46 21.03 -0.17
C ALA A 355 -13.24 22.21 -0.74
N CYS A 356 -14.57 22.23 -0.57
CA CYS A 356 -15.43 23.35 -0.96
C CYS A 356 -15.01 24.68 -0.31
N VAL A 357 -14.77 24.66 1.00
CA VAL A 357 -14.32 25.84 1.74
C VAL A 357 -12.94 26.29 1.28
N SER A 358 -12.02 25.35 1.06
CA SER A 358 -10.67 25.66 0.56
C SER A 358 -10.74 26.31 -0.83
N TYR A 359 -11.63 25.82 -1.69
CA TYR A 359 -11.87 26.40 -3.00
C TYR A 359 -12.46 27.81 -2.90
N LEU A 360 -13.48 28.02 -2.07
CA LEU A 360 -14.03 29.35 -1.78
C LEU A 360 -12.94 30.32 -1.31
N ASN A 361 -12.06 29.87 -0.43
CA ASN A 361 -10.92 30.65 0.04
C ASN A 361 -10.00 31.05 -1.13
N VAL A 362 -9.66 30.13 -2.04
CA VAL A 362 -8.85 30.45 -3.23
C VAL A 362 -9.49 31.59 -4.04
N ILE A 363 -10.80 31.51 -4.32
CA ILE A 363 -11.50 32.56 -5.06
C ILE A 363 -11.48 33.89 -4.30
N ALA A 364 -11.78 33.86 -3.01
CA ALA A 364 -11.83 35.06 -2.18
C ALA A 364 -10.45 35.73 -2.05
N THR A 365 -9.37 34.96 -2.04
CA THR A 365 -8.00 35.51 -2.00
C THR A 365 -7.58 36.15 -3.31
N GLU A 366 -8.00 35.61 -4.45
CA GLU A 366 -7.68 36.15 -5.78
C GLU A 366 -8.57 37.35 -6.15
N SER A 367 -9.82 37.35 -5.68
CA SER A 367 -10.79 38.41 -5.98
C SER A 367 -11.66 38.71 -4.75
N PRO A 368 -11.16 39.50 -3.78
CA PRO A 368 -11.89 39.83 -2.56
C PRO A 368 -13.25 40.50 -2.79
N THR A 369 -13.42 41.19 -3.93
CA THR A 369 -14.68 41.83 -4.34
C THR A 369 -15.79 40.82 -4.63
N MET A 370 -15.45 39.56 -4.95
CA MET A 370 -16.42 38.48 -5.17
C MET A 370 -16.96 37.90 -3.87
N LEU A 371 -16.26 38.07 -2.75
CA LEU A 371 -16.61 37.44 -1.48
C LEU A 371 -18.06 37.72 -1.04
N PRO A 372 -18.58 38.97 -1.09
CA PRO A 372 -19.99 39.23 -0.74
C PRO A 372 -20.99 38.47 -1.64
N ILE A 373 -20.70 38.35 -2.93
CA ILE A 373 -21.54 37.64 -3.90
C ILE A 373 -21.54 36.15 -3.57
N LEU A 374 -20.36 35.57 -3.36
CA LEU A 374 -20.22 34.16 -2.99
C LEU A 374 -20.96 33.84 -1.69
N LEU A 375 -20.81 34.66 -0.66
CA LEU A 375 -21.54 34.51 0.60
C LEU A 375 -23.06 34.65 0.41
N SER A 376 -23.52 35.52 -0.48
CA SER A 376 -24.94 35.63 -0.84
C SER A 376 -25.46 34.35 -1.49
N ASN A 377 -24.68 33.75 -2.39
CA ASN A 377 -25.04 32.48 -3.03
C ASN A 377 -25.08 31.32 -2.02
N LEU A 378 -24.19 31.31 -1.01
CA LEU A 378 -24.26 30.32 0.06
C LEU A 378 -25.58 30.40 0.84
N LYS A 379 -26.10 31.62 1.08
CA LYS A 379 -27.39 31.83 1.77
C LYS A 379 -28.58 31.25 1.01
N THR A 380 -28.54 31.28 -0.32
CA THR A 380 -29.63 30.75 -1.16
C THR A 380 -29.48 29.26 -1.42
N THR A 381 -28.24 28.74 -1.36
CA THR A 381 -27.93 27.33 -1.65
C THR A 381 -28.18 26.42 -0.46
N PHE A 382 -27.90 26.89 0.77
CA PHE A 382 -27.96 26.06 1.97
C PHE A 382 -29.09 26.48 2.91
N ASP A 383 -29.68 25.48 3.56
CA ASP A 383 -30.49 25.73 4.75
C ASP A 383 -29.62 26.27 5.90
N ASP A 384 -30.30 26.76 6.94
CA ASP A 384 -29.64 27.43 8.07
C ASP A 384 -28.57 26.55 8.74
N ARG A 385 -28.82 25.25 8.87
CA ARG A 385 -27.90 24.32 9.53
C ARG A 385 -26.67 24.07 8.68
N LEU A 386 -26.87 23.73 7.40
CA LEU A 386 -25.79 23.47 6.47
C LEU A 386 -24.92 24.71 6.26
N LEU A 387 -25.55 25.90 6.19
CA LEU A 387 -24.84 27.16 6.12
C LEU A 387 -23.96 27.37 7.35
N LEU A 388 -24.49 27.23 8.57
CA LEU A 388 -23.71 27.40 9.80
C LEU A 388 -22.53 26.41 9.89
N GLN A 389 -22.73 25.16 9.47
CA GLN A 389 -21.64 24.18 9.40
C GLN A 389 -20.56 24.56 8.37
N PHE A 390 -20.96 25.08 7.22
CA PHE A 390 -20.03 25.59 6.21
C PHE A 390 -19.22 26.78 6.73
N LEU A 391 -19.89 27.74 7.39
CA LEU A 391 -19.24 28.91 7.96
C LEU A 391 -18.25 28.52 9.07
N GLU A 392 -18.61 27.56 9.94
CA GLU A 392 -17.71 27.02 10.96
C GLU A 392 -16.43 26.44 10.34
N ALA A 393 -16.57 25.64 9.28
CA ALA A 393 -15.42 25.08 8.55
C ALA A 393 -14.57 26.14 7.85
N ALA A 394 -15.15 27.30 7.51
CA ALA A 394 -14.47 28.42 6.87
C ALA A 394 -13.72 29.36 7.82
N LYS A 395 -14.05 29.36 9.11
CA LYS A 395 -13.40 30.22 10.13
C LYS A 395 -11.87 30.15 10.16
N PRO A 396 -11.21 28.98 9.98
CA PRO A 396 -9.76 28.91 10.01
C PRO A 396 -9.05 29.73 8.91
N PHE A 397 -9.75 30.11 7.84
CA PHE A 397 -9.19 30.90 6.75
C PHE A 397 -9.29 32.39 7.04
N ARG A 398 -8.15 33.03 7.33
CA ARG A 398 -8.07 34.47 7.69
C ARG A 398 -8.72 35.41 6.68
N SER A 399 -8.66 35.09 5.39
CA SER A 399 -9.29 35.83 4.29
C SER A 399 -10.82 35.83 4.37
N LEU A 400 -11.41 34.76 4.92
CA LEU A 400 -12.85 34.57 5.05
C LEU A 400 -13.36 34.97 6.44
N GLU A 401 -12.53 34.81 7.47
CA GLU A 401 -12.88 34.85 8.90
C GLU A 401 -13.84 35.98 9.27
N ARG A 402 -13.49 37.24 8.98
CA ARG A 402 -14.32 38.40 9.35
C ARG A 402 -15.71 38.34 8.72
N ALA A 403 -15.79 37.96 7.44
CA ALA A 403 -17.05 37.93 6.71
C ALA A 403 -17.92 36.73 7.12
N VAL A 404 -17.31 35.56 7.33
CA VAL A 404 -18.03 34.36 7.76
C VAL A 404 -18.53 34.48 9.20
N VAL A 405 -17.75 35.07 10.12
CA VAL A 405 -18.18 35.32 11.51
C VAL A 405 -19.32 36.33 11.56
N LYS A 406 -19.26 37.39 10.75
CA LYS A 406 -20.36 38.36 10.63
C LYS A 406 -21.64 37.67 10.16
N LEU A 407 -21.54 36.89 9.08
CA LEU A 407 -22.68 36.17 8.51
C LEU A 407 -23.24 35.12 9.48
N GLU A 408 -22.38 34.37 10.16
CA GLU A 408 -22.80 33.40 11.17
C GLU A 408 -23.57 34.08 12.30
N THR A 409 -23.07 35.22 12.81
CA THR A 409 -23.73 36.00 13.87
C THR A 409 -25.10 36.51 13.41
N GLU A 410 -25.19 37.06 12.19
CA GLU A 410 -26.47 37.49 11.60
C GLU A 410 -27.46 36.32 11.51
N LYS A 411 -26.96 35.14 11.12
CA LYS A 411 -27.80 33.96 10.91
C LYS A 411 -28.30 33.36 12.23
N ILE A 412 -27.43 33.23 13.23
CA ILE A 412 -27.81 32.79 14.58
C ILE A 412 -28.88 33.73 15.16
N ARG A 413 -28.69 35.05 15.04
CA ARG A 413 -29.67 36.04 15.48
C ARG A 413 -31.01 35.86 14.76
N ALA A 414 -30.99 35.72 13.43
CA ALA A 414 -32.21 35.52 12.65
C ALA A 414 -32.97 34.22 13.02
N ILE A 415 -32.27 33.17 13.47
CA ILE A 415 -32.92 31.95 13.99
C ILE A 415 -33.66 32.25 15.29
N PHE A 416 -33.04 32.96 16.24
CA PHE A 416 -33.70 33.36 17.49
C PHE A 416 -34.85 34.36 17.28
N GLU A 417 -34.73 35.26 16.31
CA GLU A 417 -35.78 36.22 15.95
C GLU A 417 -37.03 35.55 15.35
N ARG A 418 -36.86 34.43 14.63
CA ARG A 418 -37.98 33.64 14.07
C ARG A 418 -38.86 32.95 15.11
N ARG A 419 -38.44 32.94 16.39
CA ARG A 419 -39.18 32.30 17.49
C ARG A 419 -39.52 30.83 17.22
N GLU A 420 -38.59 30.11 16.59
CA GLU A 420 -38.68 28.67 16.35
C GLU A 420 -38.75 27.87 17.66
N GLN A 421 -39.38 26.71 17.67
CA GLN A 421 -39.41 25.84 18.86
C GLN A 421 -37.97 25.57 19.36
N PRO A 422 -37.68 25.71 20.67
CA PRO A 422 -36.36 25.43 21.25
C PRO A 422 -35.67 24.17 20.73
N LYS A 423 -36.40 23.06 20.55
CA LYS A 423 -35.84 21.84 19.95
C LYS A 423 -35.38 22.02 18.49
N GLU A 424 -36.09 22.81 17.69
CA GLU A 424 -35.75 23.05 16.29
C GLU A 424 -34.60 24.06 16.19
N ALA A 425 -34.62 25.12 17.01
CA ALA A 425 -33.49 26.02 17.13
C ALA A 425 -32.21 25.27 17.55
N PHE A 426 -32.30 24.29 18.46
CA PHE A 426 -31.17 23.45 18.85
C PHE A 426 -30.57 22.69 17.65
N ARG A 427 -31.45 22.12 16.81
CA ARG A 427 -31.09 21.38 15.60
C ARG A 427 -30.50 22.29 14.52
N LEU A 428 -31.11 23.45 14.27
CA LEU A 428 -30.66 24.42 13.25
C LEU A 428 -29.29 25.00 13.60
N LEU A 429 -29.02 25.25 14.88
CA LEU A 429 -27.71 25.71 15.38
C LEU A 429 -26.63 24.62 15.36
N GLY A 430 -26.97 23.39 14.98
CA GLY A 430 -26.05 22.25 14.95
C GLY A 430 -25.48 21.90 16.32
N LEU A 431 -26.23 22.19 17.40
CA LEU A 431 -25.79 21.92 18.77
C LEU A 431 -25.78 20.42 19.07
N ASP A 432 -26.59 19.63 18.37
CA ASP A 432 -26.63 18.16 18.41
C ASP A 432 -25.34 17.49 17.90
N GLY A 433 -24.54 18.19 17.09
CA GLY A 433 -23.28 17.70 16.53
C GLY A 433 -22.02 18.04 17.33
N LYS A 434 -22.13 18.75 18.47
CA LYS A 434 -20.95 19.29 19.19
C LYS A 434 -20.24 18.27 20.11
N GLY A 435 -20.73 17.03 20.17
CA GLY A 435 -20.12 15.98 20.99
C GLY A 435 -20.17 16.27 22.50
N ASN A 436 -19.25 15.65 23.26
CA ASN A 436 -19.25 15.70 24.73
C ASN A 436 -18.86 17.06 25.32
N THR A 437 -18.33 17.98 24.50
CA THR A 437 -17.87 19.31 24.92
C THR A 437 -18.92 20.40 24.68
N ILE A 438 -20.16 20.04 24.32
CA ILE A 438 -21.25 20.98 24.03
C ILE A 438 -21.43 22.06 25.12
N LEU A 439 -21.29 21.71 26.40
CA LEU A 439 -21.50 22.66 27.51
C LEU A 439 -20.40 23.73 27.61
N SER A 440 -19.26 23.52 26.96
CA SER A 440 -18.21 24.53 26.80
C SER A 440 -18.50 25.51 25.67
N ASN A 441 -19.45 25.20 24.77
CA ASN A 441 -19.77 26.03 23.62
C ASN A 441 -20.60 27.26 24.05
N PRO A 442 -20.14 28.50 23.81
CA PRO A 442 -20.90 29.71 24.14
C PRO A 442 -22.31 29.74 23.52
N LEU A 443 -22.46 29.24 22.29
CA LEU A 443 -23.74 29.19 21.58
C LEU A 443 -24.77 28.31 22.30
N PHE A 444 -24.34 27.30 23.06
CA PHE A 444 -25.25 26.50 23.88
C PHE A 444 -25.86 27.35 25.01
N LYS A 445 -25.08 28.26 25.61
CA LYS A 445 -25.59 29.17 26.66
C LYS A 445 -26.57 30.19 26.08
N GLU A 446 -26.24 30.76 24.92
CA GLU A 446 -27.14 31.66 24.20
C GLU A 446 -28.46 30.97 23.85
N TRP A 447 -28.39 29.72 23.37
CA TRP A 447 -29.59 28.92 23.12
C TRP A 447 -30.39 28.63 24.40
N MET A 448 -29.74 28.36 25.54
CA MET A 448 -30.46 28.21 26.81
C MET A 448 -31.18 29.49 27.25
N ASP A 449 -30.56 30.65 27.03
CA ASP A 449 -31.20 31.94 27.31
C ASP A 449 -32.37 32.20 26.37
N TYR A 450 -32.23 31.82 25.10
CA TYR A 450 -33.33 31.78 24.14
C TYR A 450 -34.50 30.91 24.63
N VAL A 451 -34.25 29.71 25.18
CA VAL A 451 -35.34 28.86 25.74
C VAL A 451 -36.07 29.58 26.88
N LYS A 452 -35.36 30.30 27.75
CA LYS A 452 -35.99 31.08 28.84
C LYS A 452 -36.88 32.19 28.29
N ILE A 453 -36.43 32.90 27.26
CA ILE A 453 -37.21 33.95 26.60
C ILE A 453 -38.45 33.35 25.95
N PHE A 454 -38.28 32.28 25.16
CA PHE A 454 -39.37 31.57 24.51
C PHE A 454 -40.43 31.11 25.51
N ASN A 455 -40.03 30.49 26.63
CA ASN A 455 -40.97 30.01 27.66
C ASN A 455 -41.69 31.15 28.40
N ARG A 456 -41.03 32.30 28.57
CA ARG A 456 -41.66 33.50 29.16
C ARG A 456 -42.71 34.08 28.22
N GLU A 457 -42.43 34.12 26.91
CA GLU A 457 -43.34 34.60 25.88
C GLU A 457 -44.47 33.58 25.61
N ASN A 458 -44.29 32.29 25.93
CA ASN A 458 -45.25 31.21 25.68
C ASN A 458 -45.61 30.42 26.97
N PRO A 459 -46.29 31.02 27.97
CA PRO A 459 -46.53 30.39 29.27
C PRO A 459 -47.31 29.06 29.20
N ASN A 460 -48.21 28.92 28.21
CA ASN A 460 -49.05 27.73 28.04
C ASN A 460 -48.40 26.65 27.16
N LYS A 461 -47.20 26.90 26.61
CA LYS A 461 -46.47 26.00 25.72
C LYS A 461 -44.98 25.98 26.05
N GLN A 462 -44.64 25.91 27.34
CA GLN A 462 -43.24 25.87 27.76
C GLN A 462 -42.53 24.62 27.22
N GLU A 463 -41.34 24.81 26.68
CA GLU A 463 -40.49 23.73 26.22
C GLU A 463 -39.33 23.45 27.19
N SER A 464 -38.96 22.18 27.31
CA SER A 464 -37.83 21.76 28.13
C SER A 464 -36.52 22.02 27.40
N TRP A 465 -35.61 22.77 28.01
CA TRP A 465 -34.24 22.94 27.53
C TRP A 465 -33.42 21.63 27.61
N PHE A 466 -33.81 20.67 28.46
CA PHE A 466 -33.09 19.41 28.60
C PHE A 466 -33.53 18.36 27.57
N TYR A 467 -34.78 18.44 27.10
CA TYR A 467 -35.35 17.46 26.18
C TYR A 467 -34.54 17.31 24.86
N PRO A 468 -34.13 18.39 24.16
CA PRO A 468 -33.30 18.28 22.96
C PRO A 468 -31.95 17.60 23.24
N LEU A 469 -31.29 17.97 24.35
CA LEU A 469 -30.04 17.35 24.77
C LEU A 469 -30.21 15.84 24.98
N ARG A 470 -31.29 15.42 25.65
CA ARG A 470 -31.59 14.00 25.88
C ARG A 470 -31.87 13.24 24.58
N ILE A 471 -32.67 13.80 23.66
CA ILE A 471 -33.04 13.12 22.41
C ILE A 471 -31.82 12.93 21.50
N HIS A 472 -31.00 13.97 21.33
CA HIS A 472 -29.90 13.93 20.37
C HIS A 472 -28.67 13.17 20.89
N TYR A 473 -28.41 13.19 22.20
CA TYR A 473 -27.24 12.52 22.79
C TYR A 473 -27.56 11.19 23.46
N GLY A 474 -28.83 10.93 23.75
CA GLY A 474 -29.26 9.79 24.57
C GLY A 474 -28.78 9.88 26.02
N TRP A 475 -29.30 9.01 26.88
CA TRP A 475 -28.94 8.97 28.31
C TRP A 475 -27.43 8.76 28.54
N TYR A 476 -26.81 7.88 27.75
CA TYR A 476 -25.40 7.59 27.88
C TYR A 476 -24.51 8.75 27.38
N GLY A 477 -24.89 9.40 26.28
CA GLY A 477 -24.17 10.59 25.80
C GLY A 477 -24.28 11.76 26.77
N VAL A 478 -25.46 12.00 27.36
CA VAL A 478 -25.63 13.02 28.41
C VAL A 478 -24.74 12.73 29.63
N LYS A 479 -24.64 11.47 30.08
CA LYS A 479 -23.70 11.09 31.16
C LYS A 479 -22.24 11.40 30.80
N LYS A 480 -21.83 11.16 29.55
CA LYS A 480 -20.50 11.55 29.07
C LYS A 480 -20.31 13.06 29.06
N ILE A 481 -21.29 13.82 28.60
CA ILE A 481 -21.28 15.30 28.63
C ILE A 481 -21.10 15.79 30.07
N ILE A 482 -21.88 15.26 31.03
CA ILE A 482 -21.75 15.62 32.45
C ILE A 482 -20.34 15.31 32.94
N LYS A 483 -19.84 14.09 32.70
CA LYS A 483 -18.47 13.70 33.11
C LYS A 483 -17.41 14.65 32.53
N THR A 484 -17.49 14.96 31.24
CA THR A 484 -16.59 15.91 30.59
C THR A 484 -16.68 17.30 31.21
N ALA A 485 -17.90 17.78 31.49
CA ALA A 485 -18.13 19.09 32.07
C ALA A 485 -17.66 19.20 33.54
N MET A 486 -17.77 18.13 34.32
CA MET A 486 -17.31 18.08 35.71
C MET A 486 -15.78 18.09 35.83
N ASN A 487 -15.07 17.66 34.77
CA ASN A 487 -13.61 17.69 34.71
C ASN A 487 -13.05 19.06 34.28
N ASN A 488 -13.89 20.03 33.90
CA ASN A 488 -13.46 21.36 33.49
C ASN A 488 -14.08 22.42 34.42
N PRO A 489 -13.28 23.17 35.20
CA PRO A 489 -13.77 24.17 36.17
C PRO A 489 -14.78 25.17 35.59
N ASN A 490 -14.62 25.55 34.31
CA ASN A 490 -15.50 26.51 33.64
C ASN A 490 -16.88 25.95 33.30
N THR A 491 -17.04 24.63 33.32
CA THR A 491 -18.29 23.93 32.96
C THR A 491 -18.90 23.13 34.11
N VAL A 492 -18.26 23.02 35.27
CA VAL A 492 -18.79 22.29 36.43
C VAL A 492 -20.21 22.76 36.79
N LYS A 493 -20.44 24.08 36.81
CA LYS A 493 -21.74 24.65 37.19
C LYS A 493 -22.87 24.21 36.26
N ILE A 494 -22.65 24.28 34.94
CA ILE A 494 -23.64 23.87 33.95
C ILE A 494 -23.75 22.33 33.88
N GLY A 495 -22.65 21.60 34.11
CA GLY A 495 -22.64 20.14 34.26
C GLY A 495 -23.57 19.67 35.38
N LYS A 496 -23.49 20.30 36.57
CA LYS A 496 -24.41 20.05 37.68
C LYS A 496 -25.87 20.37 37.33
N GLN A 497 -26.13 21.43 36.56
CA GLN A 497 -27.50 21.74 36.11
C GLN A 497 -28.06 20.65 35.17
N VAL A 498 -27.24 20.15 34.26
CA VAL A 498 -27.62 19.04 33.37
C VAL A 498 -27.84 17.75 34.15
N GLU A 499 -26.99 17.45 35.14
CA GLU A 499 -27.17 16.31 36.04
C GLU A 499 -28.50 16.39 36.81
N ILE A 500 -28.84 17.54 37.39
CA ILE A 500 -30.11 17.76 38.08
C ILE A 500 -31.30 17.59 37.11
N ALA A 501 -31.23 18.17 35.91
CA ALA A 501 -32.30 18.04 34.91
C ALA A 501 -32.49 16.59 34.45
N MET A 502 -31.37 15.86 34.26
CA MET A 502 -31.37 14.44 33.95
C MET A 502 -32.05 13.62 35.06
N LEU A 503 -31.73 13.89 36.34
CA LEU A 503 -32.35 13.22 37.48
C LEU A 503 -33.84 13.55 37.61
N LYS A 504 -34.25 14.81 37.43
CA LYS A 504 -35.65 15.22 37.44
C LYS A 504 -36.47 14.48 36.38
N GLN A 505 -36.01 14.48 35.13
CA GLN A 505 -36.71 13.77 34.07
C GLN A 505 -36.75 12.25 34.29
N TRP A 506 -35.71 11.68 34.90
CA TRP A 506 -35.70 10.27 35.28
C TRP A 506 -36.73 9.96 36.38
N LEU A 507 -36.86 10.81 37.40
CA LEU A 507 -37.87 10.69 38.46
C LEU A 507 -39.29 10.83 37.91
N GLU A 508 -39.52 11.80 37.02
CA GLU A 508 -40.82 12.01 36.37
C GLU A 508 -41.23 10.83 35.49
N ALA A 509 -40.29 10.22 34.75
CA ALA A 509 -40.58 9.08 33.88
C ALA A 509 -40.83 7.76 34.65
N ASN A 510 -40.33 7.64 35.88
CA ASN A 510 -40.40 6.41 36.70
C ASN A 510 -41.40 6.53 37.87
N HIS A 511 -42.59 7.12 37.65
CA HIS A 511 -43.62 7.27 38.68
C HIS A 511 -43.78 6.03 39.59
N ASN A 512 -43.21 6.09 40.79
CA ASN A 512 -43.83 5.56 42.00
C ASN A 512 -43.40 6.38 43.23
N PRO A 513 -43.98 7.58 43.45
CA PRO A 513 -43.68 8.38 44.64
C PRO A 513 -44.33 7.86 45.92
N SER A 514 -45.09 6.76 45.86
CA SER A 514 -45.92 6.29 46.98
C SER A 514 -45.18 5.35 47.95
N GLU A 515 -44.09 4.74 47.52
CA GLU A 515 -43.25 3.88 48.37
C GLU A 515 -41.85 4.48 48.46
N LYS A 516 -41.33 4.65 49.68
CA LYS A 516 -39.93 5.02 49.90
C LYS A 516 -39.05 3.84 49.43
N GLU A 517 -38.68 3.80 48.16
CA GLU A 517 -37.71 2.83 47.64
C GLU A 517 -36.30 3.26 48.04
N THR A 518 -35.56 2.36 48.69
CA THR A 518 -34.15 2.58 49.02
C THR A 518 -33.26 2.23 47.83
N MET A 519 -32.01 2.72 47.80
CA MET A 519 -31.06 2.37 46.73
C MET A 519 -30.84 0.86 46.63
N ILE A 520 -30.92 0.13 47.75
CA ILE A 520 -30.81 -1.32 47.76
C ILE A 520 -32.05 -2.00 47.17
N ASP A 521 -33.23 -1.39 47.24
CA ASP A 521 -34.45 -1.92 46.64
C ASP A 521 -34.35 -1.97 45.13
N ILE A 522 -33.88 -0.86 44.55
CA ILE A 522 -33.61 -0.75 43.12
C ILE A 522 -32.54 -1.76 42.69
N LEU A 523 -31.42 -1.85 43.42
CA LEU A 523 -30.33 -2.76 43.07
C LEU A 523 -30.76 -4.24 43.15
N SER A 524 -31.48 -4.63 44.20
CA SER A 524 -31.99 -6.01 44.36
C SER A 524 -33.07 -6.36 43.32
N SER A 525 -33.73 -5.37 42.71
CA SER A 525 -34.68 -5.62 41.60
C SER A 525 -33.97 -5.95 40.28
N LYS A 526 -32.68 -5.63 40.16
CA LYS A 526 -31.88 -5.80 38.92
C LYS A 526 -30.81 -6.88 39.03
N TYR A 527 -30.33 -7.14 40.24
CA TYR A 527 -29.28 -8.11 40.51
C TYR A 527 -29.75 -9.12 41.56
N PHE A 528 -29.47 -10.41 41.33
CA PHE A 528 -29.58 -11.42 42.37
C PHE A 528 -28.62 -11.08 43.51
N ASP A 529 -29.04 -11.31 44.76
CA ASP A 529 -28.31 -10.94 45.97
C ASP A 529 -26.85 -11.42 45.97
N VAL A 530 -26.57 -12.61 45.44
CA VAL A 530 -25.21 -13.16 45.29
C VAL A 530 -24.32 -12.26 44.43
N ASN A 531 -24.83 -11.83 43.27
CA ASN A 531 -24.10 -10.97 42.35
C ASN A 531 -23.94 -9.56 42.94
N LEU A 532 -24.96 -9.06 43.64
CA LEU A 532 -24.92 -7.76 44.29
C LEU A 532 -23.90 -7.74 45.43
N LEU A 533 -23.83 -8.80 46.23
CA LEU A 533 -22.84 -8.97 47.30
C LEU A 533 -21.42 -9.11 46.76
N ALA A 534 -21.22 -9.79 45.63
CA ALA A 534 -19.91 -9.82 44.97
C ALA A 534 -19.44 -8.42 44.56
N ILE A 535 -20.35 -7.59 44.02
CA ILE A 535 -20.07 -6.19 43.66
C ILE A 535 -19.78 -5.34 44.91
N ILE A 536 -20.59 -5.49 45.96
CA ILE A 536 -20.42 -4.77 47.23
C ILE A 536 -19.09 -5.14 47.89
N ASN A 537 -18.74 -6.44 47.96
CA ASN A 537 -17.48 -6.91 48.54
C ASN A 537 -16.27 -6.40 47.75
N ALA A 538 -16.36 -6.32 46.42
CA ALA A 538 -15.33 -5.70 45.60
C ALA A 538 -15.21 -4.20 45.88
N ALA A 539 -16.33 -3.47 45.98
CA ALA A 539 -16.35 -2.04 46.29
C ALA A 539 -15.85 -1.72 47.71
N LYS A 540 -16.08 -2.61 48.69
CA LYS A 540 -15.55 -2.47 50.06
C LYS A 540 -14.00 -2.51 50.12
N LYS A 541 -13.34 -3.06 49.10
CA LYS A 541 -11.87 -3.11 48.99
C LYS A 541 -11.26 -1.78 48.49
N ASP A 542 -12.08 -0.88 47.94
CA ASP A 542 -11.64 0.44 47.45
C ASP A 542 -11.97 1.55 48.46
N GLN A 543 -10.97 2.38 48.80
CA GLN A 543 -11.09 3.37 49.87
C GLN A 543 -12.14 4.46 49.59
N ILE A 544 -12.44 4.75 48.32
CA ILE A 544 -13.41 5.78 47.91
C ILE A 544 -14.83 5.24 48.02
N THR A 545 -15.04 3.98 47.64
CA THR A 545 -16.38 3.37 47.56
C THR A 545 -16.77 2.58 48.81
N LYS A 546 -15.84 2.32 49.73
CA LYS A 546 -16.03 1.55 50.96
C LYS A 546 -17.23 1.99 51.82
N MET A 547 -17.43 3.29 52.00
CA MET A 547 -18.50 3.83 52.85
C MET A 547 -19.88 3.47 52.28
N LEU A 548 -20.13 3.82 51.01
CA LEU A 548 -21.38 3.52 50.32
C LEU A 548 -21.62 2.00 50.17
N ALA A 549 -20.56 1.22 49.92
CA ALA A 549 -20.66 -0.23 49.82
C ALA A 549 -21.06 -0.87 51.16
N THR A 550 -20.56 -0.34 52.28
CA THR A 550 -20.96 -0.78 53.62
C THR A 550 -22.42 -0.41 53.91
N GLU A 551 -22.85 0.81 53.57
CA GLU A 551 -24.25 1.24 53.71
C GLU A 551 -25.21 0.37 52.87
N LEU A 552 -24.81 -0.05 51.68
CA LEU A 552 -25.59 -0.96 50.83
C LEU A 552 -25.66 -2.38 51.38
N GLU A 553 -24.56 -2.91 51.93
CA GLU A 553 -24.54 -4.22 52.60
C GLU A 553 -25.50 -4.24 53.79
N ASP A 554 -25.47 -3.17 54.59
CA ASP A 554 -26.34 -2.99 55.76
C ASP A 554 -27.81 -2.91 55.35
N ALA A 555 -28.10 -2.13 54.31
CA ALA A 555 -29.45 -2.01 53.77
C ALA A 555 -29.96 -3.34 53.20
N LEU A 556 -29.09 -4.16 52.60
CA LEU A 556 -29.45 -5.49 52.07
C LEU A 556 -29.78 -6.47 53.20
N VAL A 557 -28.97 -6.47 54.27
CA VAL A 557 -29.25 -7.28 55.47
C VAL A 557 -30.58 -6.86 56.10
N MET A 558 -30.83 -5.56 56.23
CA MET A 558 -32.09 -5.03 56.78
C MET A 558 -33.29 -5.39 55.92
N LYS A 559 -33.12 -5.51 54.60
CA LYS A 559 -34.14 -5.99 53.67
C LYS A 559 -34.45 -7.47 53.88
N TRP A 560 -33.45 -8.33 54.07
CA TRP A 560 -33.68 -9.73 54.44
C TRP A 560 -34.44 -9.86 55.76
N VAL A 561 -34.12 -9.02 56.76
CA VAL A 561 -34.86 -8.92 58.03
C VAL A 561 -36.32 -8.53 57.79
N ALA A 562 -36.58 -7.52 56.96
CA ALA A 562 -37.94 -7.09 56.64
C ALA A 562 -38.76 -8.17 55.91
N LYS A 563 -38.11 -8.98 55.07
CA LYS A 563 -38.75 -10.10 54.33
C LYS A 563 -38.84 -11.40 55.13
N ASN A 564 -38.27 -11.44 56.33
CA ASN A 564 -38.26 -12.62 57.19
C ASN A 564 -37.72 -13.89 56.47
N GLU A 565 -36.60 -13.74 55.75
CA GLU A 565 -36.05 -14.85 54.96
C GLU A 565 -35.57 -16.02 55.84
N ASN A 566 -35.73 -17.26 55.38
CA ASN A 566 -35.25 -18.41 56.14
C ASN A 566 -33.71 -18.41 56.17
N PRO A 567 -33.06 -18.39 57.36
CA PRO A 567 -31.60 -18.35 57.46
C PRO A 567 -30.87 -19.49 56.73
N ALA A 568 -31.42 -20.70 56.73
CA ALA A 568 -30.82 -21.85 56.04
C ALA A 568 -30.88 -21.72 54.52
N GLN A 569 -32.01 -21.20 54.01
CA GLN A 569 -32.16 -20.91 52.58
C GLN A 569 -31.30 -19.71 52.16
N LEU A 570 -31.16 -18.70 53.03
CA LEU A 570 -30.29 -17.56 52.78
C LEU A 570 -28.81 -18.00 52.71
N LEU A 571 -28.36 -18.84 53.65
CA LEU A 571 -27.01 -19.39 53.62
C LEU A 571 -26.74 -20.23 52.35
N GLU A 572 -27.73 -21.00 51.91
CA GLU A 572 -27.62 -21.77 50.66
C GLU A 572 -27.57 -20.85 49.43
N LYS A 573 -28.39 -19.79 49.39
CA LYS A 573 -28.34 -18.78 48.32
C LYS A 573 -26.98 -18.10 48.26
N LEU A 574 -26.35 -17.83 49.40
CA LEU A 574 -25.07 -17.11 49.50
C LEU A 574 -23.83 -17.99 49.33
N ARG A 575 -24.00 -19.25 48.91
CA ARG A 575 -22.90 -20.20 48.75
C ARG A 575 -21.84 -19.66 47.76
N GLY A 576 -20.60 -19.56 48.22
CA GLY A 576 -19.47 -19.03 47.45
C GLY A 576 -19.17 -17.55 47.67
N ILE A 577 -19.92 -16.85 48.54
CA ILE A 577 -19.58 -15.49 48.98
C ILE A 577 -18.65 -15.57 50.21
N GLU A 578 -17.53 -14.84 50.14
CA GLU A 578 -16.42 -14.88 51.12
C GLU A 578 -16.86 -14.62 52.58
N ASN A 579 -17.88 -13.77 52.78
CA ASN A 579 -18.42 -13.40 54.10
C ASN A 579 -19.86 -13.89 54.34
N ALA A 580 -20.32 -14.95 53.66
CA ALA A 580 -21.69 -15.44 53.76
C ALA A 580 -22.12 -15.81 55.20
N ASP A 581 -21.27 -16.55 55.93
CA ASP A 581 -21.57 -16.97 57.31
C ASP A 581 -21.69 -15.78 58.27
N GLU A 582 -20.83 -14.77 58.09
CA GLU A 582 -20.85 -13.54 58.89
C GLU A 582 -22.13 -12.73 58.61
N LEU A 583 -22.52 -12.61 57.35
CA LEU A 583 -23.75 -11.92 56.93
C LEU A 583 -25.00 -12.60 57.46
N VAL A 584 -25.08 -13.93 57.38
CA VAL A 584 -26.22 -14.71 57.90
C VAL A 584 -26.27 -14.60 59.42
N LYS A 585 -25.13 -14.63 60.12
CA LYS A 585 -25.08 -14.39 61.57
C LYS A 585 -25.60 -13.00 61.92
N ARG A 586 -25.11 -11.95 61.26
CA ARG A 586 -25.55 -10.56 61.45
C ARG A 586 -27.05 -10.38 61.17
N TYR A 587 -27.56 -11.01 60.11
CA TYR A 587 -28.98 -11.09 59.82
C TYR A 587 -29.76 -11.74 60.97
N THR A 588 -29.33 -12.90 61.47
CA THR A 588 -30.04 -13.61 62.54
C THR A 588 -30.04 -12.86 63.86
N ASP A 589 -28.96 -12.15 64.19
CA ASP A 589 -28.88 -11.34 65.41
C ASP A 589 -29.82 -10.12 65.33
N LEU A 590 -29.87 -9.45 64.16
CA LEU A 590 -30.79 -8.33 63.89
C LEU A 590 -32.27 -8.76 63.80
N ALA A 591 -32.55 -9.94 63.25
CA ALA A 591 -33.90 -10.48 63.21
C ALA A 591 -34.40 -10.89 64.61
N ARG A 592 -33.49 -11.32 65.49
CA ARG A 592 -33.80 -11.65 66.89
C ARG A 592 -34.09 -10.39 67.72
N SER A 593 -33.32 -9.33 67.53
CA SER A 593 -33.50 -8.06 68.26
C SER A 593 -34.76 -7.29 67.87
N LYS A 594 -35.32 -7.49 66.68
CA LYS A 594 -36.62 -6.90 66.26
C LYS A 594 -37.86 -7.68 66.71
N ARG A 595 -37.70 -8.91 67.22
CA ARG A 595 -38.79 -9.77 67.73
C ARG A 595 -38.96 -9.69 69.25
N MET A 596 -37.99 -9.12 69.94
CA MET A 596 -38.09 -8.62 71.31
C MET A 596 -38.65 -7.20 71.29
#